data_AF-A0A448Z9X4-F1
#
_entry.id   AF-A0A448Z9X4-F1
#
_cell.length_a   1.000
_cell.length_b   1.000
_cell.length_c   1.000
_cell.angle_alpha   90.00
_cell.angle_beta   90.00
_cell.angle_gamma   90.00
#
_symmetry.space_group_name_H-M   'P 1'
#
loop_
_entity.id
_entity.type
_entity.pdbx_description
1 polymer ?
#
loop_
_entity_poly.entity_id
_entity_poly.type
_entity_poly.pdbx_seq_one_letter_code
_entity_poly.pdbx_strand_id
1 'polypeptide(L)'
;MKKQLLFSVGVLSAIGGASAFVPAQTAPNAIGSRKSSSHGRDGLVSVSDANSPQSLSSRTALLSDKKKGGLDESMRNKLVTESIAPWRTLRLFLYGSFGSGAFVGGLLNGSEAIANSNSPDFNLQVELVNLGIDFGVVVLMAFLAKYDLGKQEELQTKVDEKISRKKEMKAVSKAMKGREATLQSLPLEITVGADGSTQTARVADLQKGAKQHMIIVAGPRKVCKDALIGANLLKMDFALSNVLVVPYETDADDSAARPSGGFGDRPSYETQPYIAKANGEDWEDYIQQEISDAVEQSGENVKTEGIAIVVANNGNIIRRGVGTVPWRLMVEQLEETVNPTTEEKGLFGFLE
;
A
#
# COMPACT_ATOMS: atom_id res chain seq x y z
N MET A 1 13.38 -62.97 14.81
CA MET A 1 13.74 -61.73 15.53
C MET A 1 13.20 -60.52 14.77
N LYS A 2 12.20 -59.82 15.30
CA LYS A 2 11.79 -58.47 14.86
C LYS A 2 11.38 -57.68 16.10
N LYS A 3 12.06 -56.56 16.40
CA LYS A 3 11.71 -55.67 17.52
C LYS A 3 10.64 -54.70 17.03
N GLN A 4 9.43 -54.78 17.61
CA GLN A 4 8.43 -53.72 17.52
C GLN A 4 8.77 -52.68 18.61
N LEU A 5 8.95 -51.41 18.22
CA LEU A 5 9.31 -50.33 19.13
C LEU A 5 8.05 -49.50 19.43
N LEU A 6 7.54 -49.60 20.66
CA LEU A 6 6.46 -48.76 21.14
C LEU A 6 6.99 -47.35 21.43
N PHE A 7 6.52 -46.35 20.68
CA PHE A 7 6.68 -44.95 21.04
C PHE A 7 5.36 -44.40 21.56
N SER A 8 5.30 -44.21 22.88
CA SER A 8 4.29 -43.40 23.54
C SER A 8 4.63 -41.93 23.33
N VAL A 9 3.74 -41.17 22.68
CA VAL A 9 3.81 -39.70 22.66
C VAL A 9 2.73 -39.18 23.61
N GLY A 10 3.16 -38.77 24.79
CA GLY A 10 2.29 -38.19 25.81
C GLY A 10 1.87 -36.76 25.44
N VAL A 11 0.63 -36.43 25.79
CA VAL A 11 0.06 -35.08 25.69
C VAL A 11 0.83 -34.12 26.60
N LEU A 12 1.18 -32.93 26.10
CA LEU A 12 1.44 -31.78 26.95
C LEU A 12 0.67 -30.57 26.43
N SER A 13 -0.50 -30.33 27.03
CA SER A 13 -1.24 -29.07 26.87
C SER A 13 -0.60 -28.02 27.78
N ALA A 14 0.00 -27.00 27.19
CA ALA A 14 0.47 -25.82 27.90
C ALA A 14 -0.45 -24.64 27.55
N ILE A 15 -1.38 -24.33 28.46
CA ILE A 15 -2.19 -23.10 28.39
C ILE A 15 -1.29 -21.94 28.82
N GLY A 16 -0.92 -21.09 27.86
CA GLY A 16 -0.07 -19.92 28.08
C GLY A 16 -0.46 -18.83 27.09
N GLY A 17 -1.52 -18.08 27.42
CA GLY A 17 -2.04 -16.99 26.61
C GLY A 17 -1.11 -15.76 26.63
N ALA A 18 -0.03 -15.82 25.85
CA ALA A 18 0.67 -14.61 25.45
C ALA A 18 -0.12 -13.96 24.30
N SER A 19 -0.92 -12.94 24.59
CA SER A 19 -1.47 -12.05 23.55
C SER A 19 -0.30 -11.36 22.87
N ALA A 20 0.13 -11.90 21.74
CA ALA A 20 1.21 -11.35 20.95
C ALA A 20 0.78 -10.02 20.34
N PHE A 21 1.59 -8.98 20.50
CA PHE A 21 1.40 -7.68 19.86
C PHE A 21 1.53 -7.83 18.33
N VAL A 22 0.40 -8.06 17.65
CA VAL A 22 0.37 -8.25 16.19
C VAL A 22 0.56 -6.89 15.51
N PRO A 23 1.60 -6.70 14.68
CA PRO A 23 1.67 -5.52 13.83
C PRO A 23 0.55 -5.61 12.79
N ALA A 24 -0.36 -4.64 12.79
CA ALA A 24 -1.48 -4.62 11.88
C ALA A 24 -0.98 -4.54 10.42
N GLN A 25 -1.09 -5.65 9.69
CA GLN A 25 -0.72 -5.69 8.28
C GLN A 25 -1.83 -5.05 7.46
N THR A 26 -1.44 -4.09 6.61
CA THR A 26 -2.35 -3.38 5.70
C THR A 26 -2.77 -4.32 4.57
N ALA A 27 -3.81 -5.10 4.82
CA ALA A 27 -4.48 -5.93 3.82
C ALA A 27 -5.29 -5.04 2.85
N PRO A 28 -5.12 -5.19 1.53
CA PRO A 28 -6.01 -4.53 0.56
C PRO A 28 -7.33 -5.31 0.50
N ASN A 29 -8.47 -4.62 0.68
CA ASN A 29 -9.77 -5.24 0.47
C ASN A 29 -10.76 -4.31 -0.26
N ALA A 30 -11.66 -4.94 -1.02
CA ALA A 30 -12.34 -4.31 -2.14
C ALA A 30 -13.53 -3.42 -1.74
N ILE A 31 -13.57 -2.19 -2.27
CA ILE A 31 -14.72 -1.30 -2.15
C ILE A 31 -15.58 -1.38 -3.42
N GLY A 32 -16.79 -1.91 -3.26
CA GLY A 32 -17.78 -2.03 -4.34
C GLY A 32 -18.35 -0.68 -4.78
N SER A 33 -18.52 -0.50 -6.09
CA SER A 33 -19.08 0.73 -6.67
C SER A 33 -20.60 0.80 -6.52
N ARG A 34 -21.09 1.74 -5.69
CA ARG A 34 -22.51 2.17 -5.73
C ARG A 34 -22.69 3.23 -6.82
N LYS A 35 -23.45 2.90 -7.87
CA LYS A 35 -24.01 3.91 -8.79
C LYS A 35 -25.12 4.70 -8.08
N SER A 36 -25.01 6.02 -8.07
CA SER A 36 -26.16 6.91 -7.84
C SER A 36 -26.66 7.47 -9.17
N SER A 37 -27.97 7.65 -9.29
CA SER A 37 -28.64 8.12 -10.51
C SER A 37 -29.48 9.37 -10.21
N SER A 38 -29.23 10.44 -10.96
CA SER A 38 -30.18 11.54 -11.21
C SER A 38 -30.09 11.84 -12.72
N HIS A 39 -31.12 11.67 -13.55
CA HIS A 39 -32.44 12.33 -13.57
C HIS A 39 -32.39 13.86 -13.70
N GLY A 40 -32.44 14.30 -14.97
CA GLY A 40 -33.42 15.30 -15.41
C GLY A 40 -32.99 16.76 -15.40
N ARG A 41 -32.86 17.34 -16.60
CA ARG A 41 -33.81 18.39 -17.04
C ARG A 41 -33.71 18.69 -18.54
N ASP A 42 -34.88 19.00 -19.10
CA ASP A 42 -35.11 19.33 -20.50
C ASP A 42 -34.62 20.73 -20.88
N GLY A 43 -34.34 20.93 -22.17
CA GLY A 43 -33.84 22.18 -22.74
C GLY A 43 -34.03 22.21 -24.26
N LEU A 44 -35.29 22.22 -24.70
CA LEU A 44 -35.70 22.37 -26.10
C LEU A 44 -35.33 23.78 -26.63
N VAL A 45 -34.95 23.94 -27.91
CA VAL A 45 -35.39 25.03 -28.84
C VAL A 45 -34.75 24.92 -30.25
N SER A 46 -35.63 24.88 -31.26
CA SER A 46 -35.57 25.36 -32.66
C SER A 46 -34.46 24.96 -33.67
N VAL A 47 -34.92 24.17 -34.66
CA VAL A 47 -34.79 24.31 -36.14
C VAL A 47 -34.55 25.76 -36.62
N SER A 48 -33.85 26.10 -37.72
CA SER A 48 -33.44 25.40 -38.96
C SER A 48 -32.05 25.91 -39.47
N ASP A 49 -31.51 25.70 -40.68
CA ASP A 49 -31.99 25.11 -41.96
C ASP A 49 -30.81 24.56 -42.84
N ALA A 50 -31.08 24.22 -44.11
CA ALA A 50 -30.19 23.55 -45.06
C ALA A 50 -29.15 24.43 -45.81
N ASN A 51 -27.95 23.87 -46.08
CA ASN A 51 -27.40 23.76 -47.45
C ASN A 51 -26.30 22.66 -47.56
N SER A 52 -26.05 22.17 -48.78
CA SER A 52 -25.12 21.09 -49.17
C SER A 52 -23.76 21.61 -49.71
N PRO A 53 -22.82 20.78 -50.24
CA PRO A 53 -22.19 19.55 -49.71
C PRO A 53 -20.64 19.53 -49.86
N GLN A 54 -20.00 18.41 -49.47
CA GLN A 54 -18.62 17.95 -49.83
C GLN A 54 -17.38 18.74 -49.35
N SER A 55 -16.48 18.07 -48.60
CA SER A 55 -15.09 17.75 -49.02
C SER A 55 -14.27 17.14 -47.86
N LEU A 56 -13.11 16.53 -48.19
CA LEU A 56 -12.27 15.78 -47.25
C LEU A 56 -11.29 16.67 -46.46
N SER A 57 -10.81 16.09 -45.34
CA SER A 57 -9.53 16.39 -44.69
C SER A 57 -9.29 17.78 -44.10
N SER A 58 -9.30 17.85 -42.77
CA SER A 58 -8.07 18.21 -42.03
C SER A 58 -8.13 17.74 -40.57
N ARG A 59 -7.00 17.21 -40.08
CA ARG A 59 -6.81 16.83 -38.68
C ARG A 59 -6.56 18.09 -37.84
N THR A 60 -7.58 18.59 -37.16
CA THR A 60 -7.42 19.74 -36.25
C THR A 60 -8.15 19.52 -34.93
N ALA A 61 -7.61 18.64 -34.10
CA ALA A 61 -7.99 18.50 -32.69
C ALA A 61 -6.75 18.11 -31.87
N LEU A 62 -6.06 19.11 -31.30
CA LEU A 62 -5.12 18.97 -30.18
C LEU A 62 -4.70 20.34 -29.62
N LEU A 63 -5.69 21.12 -29.20
CA LEU A 63 -5.51 22.22 -28.25
C LEU A 63 -6.50 22.02 -27.09
N SER A 64 -6.12 21.15 -26.16
CA SER A 64 -6.84 20.92 -24.90
C SER A 64 -5.84 20.86 -23.75
N ASP A 65 -5.90 21.89 -22.91
CA ASP A 65 -5.28 22.10 -21.61
C ASP A 65 -3.87 21.58 -21.28
N LYS A 66 -3.03 22.56 -20.97
CA LYS A 66 -1.63 22.44 -20.53
C LYS A 66 -1.53 22.00 -19.06
N LYS A 67 -1.99 20.79 -18.71
CA LYS A 67 -1.70 20.20 -17.39
C LYS A 67 -0.22 19.84 -17.28
N LYS A 68 0.43 20.37 -16.23
CA LYS A 68 1.88 20.23 -16.00
C LYS A 68 2.29 18.77 -15.74
N GLY A 69 3.31 18.30 -16.47
CA GLY A 69 4.38 17.48 -15.89
C GLY A 69 4.05 16.04 -15.50
N GLY A 70 3.27 15.30 -16.29
CA GLY A 70 3.12 13.85 -16.12
C GLY A 70 2.99 13.13 -17.45
N LEU A 71 3.73 12.03 -17.64
CA LEU A 71 3.44 11.06 -18.69
C LEU A 71 1.99 10.56 -18.53
N ASP A 72 1.26 10.42 -19.63
CA ASP A 72 -0.11 9.88 -19.57
C ASP A 72 -0.13 8.47 -18.96
N GLU A 73 -1.22 8.09 -18.29
CA GLU A 73 -1.34 6.78 -17.63
C GLU A 73 -1.17 5.65 -18.65
N SER A 74 -1.69 5.83 -19.88
CA SER A 74 -1.51 4.88 -20.98
C SER A 74 -0.05 4.78 -21.44
N MET A 75 0.67 5.90 -21.52
CA MET A 75 2.08 5.93 -21.89
C MET A 75 2.96 5.28 -20.80
N ARG A 76 2.66 5.50 -19.52
CA ARG A 76 3.37 4.84 -18.41
C ARG A 76 3.13 3.34 -18.42
N ASN A 77 1.89 2.89 -18.56
CA ASN A 77 1.59 1.46 -18.63
C ASN A 77 2.27 0.83 -19.85
N LYS A 78 2.27 1.51 -21.00
CA LYS A 78 2.98 1.06 -22.21
C LYS A 78 4.49 0.94 -21.97
N LEU A 79 5.14 1.97 -21.42
CA LEU A 79 6.58 1.95 -21.07
C LEU A 79 6.92 0.85 -20.04
N VAL A 80 6.03 0.60 -19.07
CA VAL A 80 6.19 -0.50 -18.10
C VAL A 80 6.07 -1.87 -18.80
N THR A 81 5.10 -2.05 -19.71
CA THR A 81 5.02 -3.31 -20.49
C THR A 81 6.18 -3.50 -21.47
N GLU A 82 6.69 -2.43 -22.09
CA GLU A 82 7.83 -2.48 -23.02
C GLU A 82 9.15 -2.78 -22.27
N SER A 83 9.34 -2.24 -21.06
CA SER A 83 10.51 -2.53 -20.22
C SER A 83 10.47 -3.92 -19.56
N ILE A 84 9.28 -4.52 -19.40
CA ILE A 84 9.11 -5.89 -18.89
C ILE A 84 9.33 -6.95 -19.99
N ALA A 85 9.02 -6.62 -21.24
CA ALA A 85 9.23 -7.50 -22.40
C ALA A 85 10.10 -6.82 -23.48
N PRO A 86 11.38 -6.49 -23.17
CA PRO A 86 12.28 -5.87 -24.14
C PRO A 86 12.44 -6.81 -25.35
N TRP A 87 12.53 -6.21 -26.54
CA TRP A 87 12.60 -6.90 -27.84
C TRP A 87 11.33 -7.65 -28.29
N ARG A 88 10.21 -7.61 -27.55
CA ARG A 88 8.92 -8.24 -27.95
C ARG A 88 8.45 -7.82 -29.33
N THR A 89 8.37 -6.51 -29.59
CA THR A 89 7.89 -5.98 -30.87
C THR A 89 8.78 -6.43 -32.03
N LEU A 90 10.11 -6.50 -31.81
CA LEU A 90 11.04 -7.04 -32.80
C LEU A 90 10.79 -8.54 -33.04
N ARG A 91 10.59 -9.33 -31.99
CA ARG A 91 10.31 -10.77 -32.11
C ARG A 91 9.01 -11.05 -32.88
N LEU A 92 7.90 -10.40 -32.54
CA LEU A 92 6.64 -10.55 -33.28
C LEU A 92 6.76 -10.03 -34.71
N PHE A 93 7.49 -8.93 -34.93
CA PHE A 93 7.81 -8.45 -36.27
C PHE A 93 8.59 -9.50 -37.08
N LEU A 94 9.64 -10.10 -36.51
CA LEU A 94 10.39 -11.17 -37.18
C LEU A 94 9.50 -12.40 -37.47
N TYR A 95 8.68 -12.86 -36.53
CA TYR A 95 7.75 -13.97 -36.78
C TYR A 95 6.73 -13.63 -37.88
N GLY A 96 6.20 -12.41 -37.90
CA GLY A 96 5.33 -11.93 -38.97
C GLY A 96 6.04 -11.84 -40.32
N SER A 97 7.25 -11.29 -40.36
CA SER A 97 8.04 -11.12 -41.58
C SER A 97 8.49 -12.46 -42.17
N PHE A 98 9.03 -13.38 -41.36
CA PHE A 98 9.41 -14.71 -41.85
C PHE A 98 8.20 -15.57 -42.20
N GLY A 99 7.12 -15.52 -41.40
CA GLY A 99 5.88 -16.23 -41.70
C GLY A 99 5.20 -15.76 -42.99
N SER A 100 5.13 -14.43 -43.22
CA SER A 100 4.57 -13.89 -44.47
C SER A 100 5.47 -14.11 -45.67
N GLY A 101 6.80 -14.03 -45.50
CA GLY A 101 7.77 -14.37 -46.54
C GLY A 101 7.65 -15.84 -46.99
N ALA A 102 7.63 -16.79 -46.04
CA ALA A 102 7.46 -18.21 -46.34
C ALA A 102 6.06 -18.53 -46.91
N PHE A 103 5.02 -17.80 -46.49
CA PHE A 103 3.68 -17.95 -47.08
C PHE A 103 3.64 -17.49 -48.55
N VAL A 104 4.26 -16.36 -48.89
CA VAL A 104 4.36 -15.89 -50.28
C VAL A 104 5.26 -16.81 -51.12
N GLY A 105 6.40 -17.26 -50.57
CA GLY A 105 7.27 -18.25 -51.20
C GLY A 105 6.53 -19.56 -51.51
N GLY A 106 5.81 -20.11 -50.53
CA GLY A 106 5.00 -21.32 -50.70
C GLY A 106 3.83 -21.16 -51.68
N LEU A 107 3.26 -19.96 -51.81
CA LEU A 107 2.25 -19.67 -52.86
C LEU A 107 2.88 -19.62 -54.25
N LEU A 108 4.06 -19.02 -54.41
CA LEU A 108 4.78 -18.99 -55.70
C LEU A 108 5.22 -20.40 -56.09
N ASN A 109 5.97 -21.09 -55.23
CA ASN A 109 6.41 -22.48 -55.41
C ASN A 109 5.21 -23.42 -55.66
N GLY A 110 4.11 -23.26 -54.91
CA GLY A 110 2.89 -24.05 -55.12
C GLY A 110 2.19 -23.76 -56.45
N SER A 111 2.23 -22.52 -56.93
CA SER A 111 1.66 -22.14 -58.24
C SER A 111 2.52 -22.62 -59.41
N GLU A 112 3.84 -22.58 -59.28
CA GLU A 112 4.80 -23.14 -60.25
C GLU A 112 4.65 -24.66 -60.33
N ALA A 113 4.52 -25.34 -59.18
CA ALA A 113 4.32 -26.80 -59.12
C ALA A 113 3.06 -27.26 -59.88
N ILE A 114 1.97 -26.49 -59.78
CA ILE A 114 0.72 -26.78 -60.49
C ILE A 114 0.87 -26.47 -61.99
N ALA A 115 1.49 -25.34 -62.35
CA ALA A 115 1.67 -24.92 -63.74
C ALA A 115 2.62 -25.84 -64.52
N ASN A 116 3.67 -26.35 -63.88
CA ASN A 116 4.74 -27.13 -64.50
C ASN A 116 4.56 -28.65 -64.36
N SER A 117 3.46 -29.11 -63.73
CA SER A 117 3.13 -30.53 -63.48
C SER A 117 3.05 -31.44 -64.72
N ASN A 118 2.94 -30.84 -65.91
CA ASN A 118 2.90 -31.55 -67.20
C ASN A 118 4.23 -31.51 -67.99
N SER A 119 5.28 -30.90 -67.43
CA SER A 119 6.58 -30.75 -68.09
C SER A 119 7.48 -31.97 -67.83
N PRO A 120 8.22 -32.49 -68.84
CA PRO A 120 9.02 -33.71 -68.69
C PRO A 120 10.23 -33.56 -67.76
N ASP A 121 10.67 -32.33 -67.49
CA ASP A 121 11.77 -32.01 -66.56
C ASP A 121 11.29 -31.75 -65.11
N PHE A 122 10.01 -32.01 -64.81
CA PHE A 122 9.40 -31.72 -63.50
C PHE A 122 9.91 -32.65 -62.39
N ASN A 123 10.77 -32.12 -61.51
CA ASN A 123 11.25 -32.85 -60.34
C ASN A 123 10.36 -32.64 -59.10
N LEU A 124 9.25 -33.37 -59.08
CA LEU A 124 8.24 -33.38 -58.01
C LEU A 124 8.87 -33.53 -56.60
N GLN A 125 9.99 -34.25 -56.46
CA GLN A 125 10.65 -34.44 -55.18
C GLN A 125 11.35 -33.16 -54.66
N VAL A 126 12.00 -32.38 -55.54
CA VAL A 126 12.65 -31.12 -55.15
C VAL A 126 11.61 -30.07 -54.79
N GLU A 127 10.53 -29.99 -55.56
CA GLU A 127 9.49 -28.98 -55.39
C GLU A 127 8.60 -29.25 -54.17
N LEU A 128 8.30 -30.53 -53.90
CA LEU A 128 7.64 -30.96 -52.65
C LEU A 128 8.50 -30.68 -51.41
N VAL A 129 9.83 -30.81 -51.50
CA VAL A 129 10.75 -30.45 -50.41
C VAL A 129 10.73 -28.94 -50.16
N ASN A 130 10.80 -28.11 -51.20
CA ASN A 130 10.73 -26.65 -51.06
C ASN A 130 9.39 -26.20 -50.45
N LEU A 131 8.26 -26.70 -50.99
CA LEU A 131 6.92 -26.39 -50.47
C LEU A 131 6.73 -26.89 -49.02
N GLY A 132 7.31 -28.04 -48.69
CA GLY A 132 7.31 -28.59 -47.33
C GLY A 132 8.12 -27.75 -46.34
N ILE A 133 9.23 -27.17 -46.77
CA ILE A 133 10.03 -26.22 -45.97
C ILE A 133 9.23 -24.94 -45.73
N ASP A 134 8.65 -24.33 -46.76
CA ASP A 134 7.85 -23.10 -46.64
C ASP A 134 6.66 -23.30 -45.68
N PHE A 135 5.90 -24.39 -45.86
CA PHE A 135 4.77 -24.72 -44.98
C PHE A 135 5.24 -25.01 -43.53
N GLY A 136 6.37 -25.70 -43.38
CA GLY A 136 7.00 -25.95 -42.08
C GLY A 136 7.38 -24.67 -41.34
N VAL A 137 7.96 -23.68 -42.04
CA VAL A 137 8.30 -22.36 -41.49
C VAL A 137 7.03 -21.59 -41.11
N VAL A 138 5.98 -21.59 -41.94
CA VAL A 138 4.71 -20.93 -41.62
C VAL A 138 4.08 -21.52 -40.34
N VAL A 139 4.01 -22.85 -40.23
CA VAL A 139 3.46 -23.53 -39.05
C VAL A 139 4.30 -23.26 -37.80
N LEU A 140 5.64 -23.32 -37.91
CA LEU A 140 6.54 -23.04 -36.79
C LEU A 140 6.44 -21.58 -36.31
N MET A 141 6.38 -20.61 -37.22
CA MET A 141 6.25 -19.20 -36.86
C MET A 141 4.87 -18.89 -36.28
N ALA A 142 3.80 -19.50 -36.77
CA ALA A 142 2.47 -19.40 -36.18
C ALA A 142 2.41 -19.98 -34.76
N PHE A 143 3.07 -21.11 -34.51
CA PHE A 143 3.19 -21.71 -33.18
C PHE A 143 3.99 -20.81 -32.22
N LEU A 144 5.15 -20.31 -32.65
CA LEU A 144 5.99 -19.40 -31.87
C LEU A 144 5.27 -18.08 -31.53
N ALA A 145 4.55 -17.50 -32.50
CA ALA A 145 3.74 -16.30 -32.26
C ALA A 145 2.62 -16.57 -31.24
N LYS A 146 1.90 -17.71 -31.36
CA LYS A 146 0.85 -18.09 -30.39
C LYS A 146 1.41 -18.30 -28.98
N TYR A 147 2.60 -18.91 -28.86
CA TYR A 147 3.26 -19.12 -27.58
C TYR A 147 3.75 -17.81 -26.93
N ASP A 148 4.30 -16.89 -27.72
CA ASP A 148 4.75 -15.57 -27.25
C ASP A 148 3.58 -14.61 -26.96
N LEU A 149 2.38 -14.86 -27.50
CA LEU A 149 1.12 -14.21 -27.10
C LEU A 149 0.59 -14.78 -25.78
N GLY A 150 0.55 -16.10 -25.59
CA GLY A 150 0.06 -16.70 -24.33
C GLY A 150 0.85 -16.27 -23.10
N LYS A 151 2.18 -16.12 -23.22
CA LYS A 151 3.02 -15.56 -22.15
C LYS A 151 2.77 -14.08 -21.85
N GLN A 152 2.18 -13.32 -22.78
CA GLN A 152 1.84 -11.92 -22.55
C GLN A 152 0.66 -11.76 -21.59
N GLU A 153 -0.36 -12.62 -21.71
CA GLU A 153 -1.57 -12.58 -20.89
C GLU A 153 -1.22 -12.79 -19.40
N GLU A 154 -0.39 -13.80 -19.10
CA GLU A 154 0.11 -14.07 -17.75
C GLU A 154 0.96 -12.91 -17.19
N LEU A 155 1.78 -12.27 -18.04
CA LEU A 155 2.59 -11.10 -17.65
C LEU A 155 1.74 -9.85 -17.43
N GLN A 156 0.71 -9.62 -18.25
CA GLN A 156 -0.23 -8.52 -18.08
C GLN A 156 -1.00 -8.66 -16.78
N THR A 157 -1.54 -9.85 -16.46
CA THR A 157 -2.20 -10.09 -15.15
C THR A 157 -1.28 -9.74 -13.98
N LYS A 158 0.00 -10.15 -14.02
CA LYS A 158 0.98 -9.82 -12.96
C LYS A 158 1.36 -8.34 -12.90
N VAL A 159 1.27 -7.61 -14.02
CA VAL A 159 1.50 -6.16 -14.07
C VAL A 159 0.30 -5.41 -13.53
N ASP A 160 -0.91 -5.77 -13.95
CA ASP A 160 -2.15 -5.15 -13.49
C ASP A 160 -2.34 -5.36 -11.97
N GLU A 161 -2.05 -6.56 -11.46
CA GLU A 161 -2.04 -6.87 -10.02
C GLU A 161 -0.94 -6.11 -9.25
N LYS A 162 0.17 -5.72 -9.89
CA LYS A 162 1.18 -4.83 -9.29
C LYS A 162 0.74 -3.36 -9.35
N ILE A 163 0.02 -2.94 -10.39
CA ILE A 163 -0.50 -1.58 -10.54
C ILE A 163 -1.65 -1.34 -9.54
N SER A 164 -2.58 -2.28 -9.39
CA SER A 164 -3.68 -2.20 -8.40
C SER A 164 -3.11 -2.07 -6.98
N ARG A 165 -2.25 -3.00 -6.56
CA ARG A 165 -1.57 -2.94 -5.25
C ARG A 165 -0.82 -1.63 -5.05
N LYS A 166 -0.05 -1.16 -6.04
CA LYS A 166 0.66 0.13 -5.94
C LYS A 166 -0.28 1.34 -5.88
N LYS A 167 -1.47 1.26 -6.46
CA LYS A 167 -2.51 2.30 -6.39
C LYS A 167 -3.21 2.30 -5.02
N GLU A 168 -3.54 1.12 -4.51
CA GLU A 168 -4.10 0.91 -3.16
C GLU A 168 -3.12 1.39 -2.08
N MET A 169 -1.86 0.94 -2.12
CA MET A 169 -0.80 1.40 -1.20
C MET A 169 -0.61 2.92 -1.25
N LYS A 170 -0.73 3.56 -2.41
CA LYS A 170 -0.70 5.03 -2.54
C LYS A 170 -1.92 5.70 -1.92
N ALA A 171 -3.11 5.12 -2.07
CA ALA A 171 -4.33 5.65 -1.46
C ALA A 171 -4.25 5.57 0.07
N VAL A 172 -3.85 4.41 0.62
CA VAL A 172 -3.58 4.21 2.04
C VAL A 172 -2.50 5.18 2.53
N SER A 173 -1.34 5.27 1.87
CA SER A 173 -0.27 6.21 2.25
C SER A 173 -0.74 7.67 2.25
N LYS A 174 -1.59 8.07 1.31
CA LYS A 174 -2.17 9.43 1.29
C LYS A 174 -3.15 9.66 2.46
N ALA A 175 -3.99 8.67 2.79
CA ALA A 175 -4.88 8.74 3.94
C ALA A 175 -4.09 8.85 5.25
N MET A 176 -3.07 8.01 5.42
CA MET A 176 -2.19 8.02 6.60
C MET A 176 -1.48 9.38 6.78
N LYS A 177 -0.97 9.98 5.70
CA LYS A 177 -0.39 11.34 5.74
C LYS A 177 -1.40 12.44 6.09
N GLY A 178 -2.67 12.25 5.74
CA GLY A 178 -3.76 13.13 6.17
C GLY A 178 -3.95 13.07 7.69
N ARG A 179 -3.94 11.86 8.25
CA ARG A 179 -4.05 11.63 9.71
C ARG A 179 -2.85 12.15 10.50
N GLU A 180 -1.63 11.99 9.97
CA GLU A 180 -0.42 12.58 10.54
C GLU A 180 -0.53 14.12 10.64
N ALA A 181 -1.10 14.77 9.62
CA ALA A 181 -1.34 16.21 9.65
C ALA A 181 -2.43 16.61 10.67
N THR A 182 -3.50 15.83 10.81
CA THR A 182 -4.54 16.04 11.83
C THR A 182 -3.96 15.91 13.23
N LEU A 183 -3.19 14.84 13.49
CA LEU A 183 -2.52 14.60 14.77
C LEU A 183 -1.60 15.77 15.17
N GLN A 184 -0.86 16.33 14.21
CA GLN A 184 0.04 17.47 14.45
C GLN A 184 -0.70 18.74 14.96
N SER A 185 -1.96 18.94 14.61
CA SER A 185 -2.77 20.07 15.11
C SER A 185 -3.37 19.87 16.50
N LEU A 186 -3.42 18.63 17.02
CA LEU A 186 -4.13 18.32 18.27
C LEU A 186 -3.47 18.98 19.50
N PRO A 187 -4.26 19.48 20.47
CA PRO A 187 -3.73 20.00 21.73
C PRO A 187 -3.37 18.88 22.72
N LEU A 188 -2.31 19.08 23.48
CA LEU A 188 -1.91 18.25 24.62
C LEU A 188 -1.72 19.11 25.86
N GLU A 189 -2.18 18.65 27.00
CA GLU A 189 -1.84 19.20 28.31
C GLU A 189 -0.60 18.48 28.86
N ILE A 190 0.52 19.19 28.98
CA ILE A 190 1.78 18.70 29.54
C ILE A 190 2.06 19.30 30.92
N THR A 191 2.81 18.60 31.77
CA THR A 191 3.26 19.13 33.07
C THR A 191 4.65 19.76 32.91
N VAL A 192 4.78 21.05 33.20
CA VAL A 192 6.01 21.84 32.91
C VAL A 192 6.78 22.23 34.18
N GLY A 193 6.08 22.46 35.29
CA GLY A 193 6.70 22.83 36.56
C GLY A 193 6.85 21.66 37.55
N ALA A 194 7.86 21.75 38.42
CA ALA A 194 8.00 20.87 39.59
C ALA A 194 6.80 20.98 40.56
N ASP A 195 6.11 22.13 40.54
CA ASP A 195 4.90 22.41 41.31
C ASP A 195 3.63 21.73 40.73
N GLY A 196 3.76 20.92 39.67
CA GLY A 196 2.64 20.27 39.00
C GLY A 196 1.84 21.19 38.06
N SER A 197 2.38 22.36 37.70
CA SER A 197 1.73 23.27 36.76
C SER A 197 1.66 22.69 35.34
N THR A 198 0.48 22.75 34.74
CA THR A 198 0.22 22.26 33.39
C THR A 198 0.16 23.38 32.36
N GLN A 199 0.54 23.05 31.13
CA GLN A 199 0.47 23.94 29.97
C GLN A 199 -0.10 23.19 28.77
N THR A 200 -0.98 23.84 28.00
CA THR A 200 -1.46 23.30 26.74
C THR A 200 -0.52 23.69 25.60
N ALA A 201 -0.08 22.71 24.80
CA ALA A 201 0.75 22.88 23.61
C ALA A 201 0.26 21.96 22.48
N ARG A 202 0.56 22.26 21.20
CA ARG A 202 0.21 21.35 20.09
C ARG A 202 1.25 20.25 19.94
N VAL A 203 0.81 19.09 19.46
CA VAL A 203 1.69 17.96 19.10
C VAL A 203 2.85 18.42 18.20
N ALA A 204 2.57 19.23 17.17
CA ALA A 204 3.60 19.76 16.26
C ALA A 204 4.68 20.61 16.97
N ASP A 205 4.31 21.37 18.00
CA ASP A 205 5.22 22.28 18.71
C ASP A 205 6.12 21.49 19.66
N LEU A 206 5.58 20.46 20.33
CA LEU A 206 6.34 19.53 21.17
C LEU A 206 7.34 18.69 20.35
N GLN A 207 6.90 18.20 19.19
CA GLN A 207 7.73 17.43 18.26
C GLN A 207 8.86 18.29 17.68
N LYS A 208 8.56 19.45 17.09
CA LYS A 208 9.56 20.28 16.40
C LYS A 208 10.43 21.11 17.35
N GLY A 209 9.84 21.64 18.43
CA GLY A 209 10.53 22.50 19.39
C GLY A 209 11.33 21.70 20.42
N ALA A 210 10.67 20.80 21.15
CA ALA A 210 11.29 20.02 22.21
C ALA A 210 11.91 18.69 21.74
N LYS A 211 11.83 18.37 20.44
CA LYS A 211 12.27 17.09 19.85
C LYS A 211 11.65 15.86 20.51
N GLN A 212 10.45 16.02 21.06
CA GLN A 212 9.78 14.95 21.79
C GLN A 212 9.22 13.89 20.86
N HIS A 213 9.49 12.65 21.20
CA HIS A 213 8.84 11.46 20.67
C HIS A 213 7.51 11.25 21.40
N MET A 214 6.54 10.59 20.77
CA MET A 214 5.21 10.41 21.37
C MET A 214 4.70 8.98 21.19
N ILE A 215 4.20 8.38 22.28
CA ILE A 215 3.51 7.09 22.27
C ILE A 215 2.10 7.31 22.81
N ILE A 216 1.11 7.25 21.90
CA ILE A 216 -0.31 7.35 22.24
C ILE A 216 -0.80 5.93 22.55
N VAL A 217 -1.52 5.76 23.66
CA VAL A 217 -2.15 4.49 24.04
C VAL A 217 -3.62 4.75 24.30
N ALA A 218 -4.46 4.31 23.37
CA ALA A 218 -5.89 4.55 23.40
C ALA A 218 -6.68 3.26 23.60
N GLY A 219 -7.62 3.26 24.53
CA GLY A 219 -8.45 2.10 24.83
C GLY A 219 -9.05 2.15 26.23
N PRO A 220 -9.52 1.02 26.75
CA PRO A 220 -10.17 1.01 28.04
C PRO A 220 -9.29 1.45 29.19
N ARG A 221 -9.90 1.99 30.26
CA ARG A 221 -9.18 2.48 31.45
C ARG A 221 -8.18 1.46 32.02
N LYS A 222 -8.49 0.16 31.91
CA LYS A 222 -7.57 -0.94 32.29
C LYS A 222 -6.29 -0.94 31.43
N VAL A 223 -6.44 -0.86 30.10
CA VAL A 223 -5.34 -0.82 29.14
C VAL A 223 -4.47 0.41 29.35
N CYS A 224 -5.06 1.60 29.47
CA CYS A 224 -4.31 2.83 29.74
C CYS A 224 -3.56 2.76 31.08
N LYS A 225 -4.17 2.20 32.13
CA LYS A 225 -3.51 2.01 33.43
C LYS A 225 -2.34 1.02 33.35
N ASP A 226 -2.53 -0.14 32.74
CA ASP A 226 -1.49 -1.16 32.60
C ASP A 226 -0.32 -0.65 31.73
N ALA A 227 -0.65 0.15 30.71
CA ALA A 227 0.32 0.89 29.91
C ALA A 227 1.13 1.90 30.77
N LEU A 228 0.48 2.74 31.57
CA LEU A 228 1.18 3.69 32.47
C LEU A 228 2.05 2.99 33.53
N ILE A 229 1.62 1.82 34.04
CA ILE A 229 2.42 1.00 34.96
C ILE A 229 3.66 0.47 34.23
N GLY A 230 3.50 -0.09 33.03
CA GLY A 230 4.62 -0.57 32.21
C GLY A 230 5.58 0.55 31.82
N ALA A 231 5.05 1.74 31.52
CA ALA A 231 5.81 2.95 31.24
C ALA A 231 6.66 3.37 32.45
N ASN A 232 6.11 3.34 33.66
CA ASN A 232 6.82 3.75 34.88
C ASN A 232 8.02 2.84 35.23
N LEU A 233 8.07 1.60 34.73
CA LEU A 233 9.24 0.72 34.85
C LEU A 233 10.45 1.21 34.02
N LEU A 234 10.22 2.06 33.01
CA LEU A 234 11.22 2.57 32.05
C LEU A 234 11.31 4.10 32.07
N LYS A 235 10.90 4.73 33.18
CA LYS A 235 10.89 6.18 33.39
C LYS A 235 12.22 6.89 33.07
N MET A 236 13.35 6.20 33.22
CA MET A 236 14.68 6.76 32.98
C MET A 236 14.98 6.79 31.48
N ASP A 237 14.59 5.75 30.75
CA ASP A 237 14.77 5.66 29.30
C ASP A 237 13.92 6.72 28.61
N PHE A 238 12.65 6.92 29.00
CA PHE A 238 11.82 8.00 28.43
C PHE A 238 12.36 9.40 28.70
N ALA A 239 12.99 9.63 29.87
CA ALA A 239 13.61 10.92 30.18
C ALA A 239 14.88 11.17 29.34
N LEU A 240 15.64 10.12 29.02
CA LEU A 240 16.84 10.21 28.16
C LEU A 240 16.47 10.36 26.67
N SER A 241 15.52 9.54 26.19
CA SER A 241 15.09 9.48 24.80
C SER A 241 13.99 10.51 24.46
N ASN A 242 13.63 11.41 25.39
CA ASN A 242 12.60 12.45 25.24
C ASN A 242 11.24 11.90 24.76
N VAL A 243 10.76 10.81 25.36
CA VAL A 243 9.49 10.16 25.01
C VAL A 243 8.36 10.64 25.91
N LEU A 244 7.26 11.05 25.27
CA LEU A 244 6.01 11.47 25.90
C LEU A 244 4.95 10.36 25.73
N VAL A 245 4.30 9.96 26.81
CA VAL A 245 3.22 8.96 26.81
C VAL A 245 1.87 9.67 26.92
N VAL A 246 0.94 9.37 26.01
CA VAL A 246 -0.40 9.97 25.94
C VAL A 246 -1.46 8.88 26.12
N PRO A 247 -1.94 8.62 27.34
CA PRO A 247 -3.10 7.75 27.55
C PRO A 247 -4.39 8.43 27.08
N TYR A 248 -5.25 7.68 26.40
CA TYR A 248 -6.60 8.10 26.00
C TYR A 248 -7.64 7.05 26.39
N GLU A 249 -8.51 7.36 27.35
CA GLU A 249 -9.52 6.42 27.85
C GLU A 249 -10.78 6.44 26.95
N THR A 250 -11.07 5.34 26.25
CA THR A 250 -12.23 5.23 25.34
C THR A 250 -13.57 4.99 26.02
N ASP A 251 -13.55 4.64 27.31
CA ASP A 251 -14.72 4.38 28.16
C ASP A 251 -14.80 5.40 29.31
N ALA A 252 -14.15 6.55 29.15
CA ALA A 252 -14.40 7.71 29.96
C ALA A 252 -15.67 8.42 29.47
N ASP A 253 -16.79 8.21 30.16
CA ASP A 253 -17.88 9.19 30.14
C ASP A 253 -17.29 10.58 30.47
N ASP A 254 -17.60 11.62 29.68
CA ASP A 254 -17.12 13.01 29.84
C ASP A 254 -17.31 13.60 31.25
N SER A 255 -18.14 12.95 32.07
CA SER A 255 -18.39 13.27 33.47
C SER A 255 -17.22 12.90 34.41
N ALA A 256 -16.21 12.16 33.96
CA ALA A 256 -15.12 11.64 34.79
C ALA A 256 -13.90 12.58 34.90
N ALA A 257 -14.10 13.88 34.76
CA ALA A 257 -13.19 14.90 35.27
C ALA A 257 -13.09 14.81 36.81
N ARG A 258 -12.35 13.81 37.31
CA ARG A 258 -12.16 13.56 38.74
C ARG A 258 -11.69 14.84 39.42
N PRO A 259 -12.42 15.37 40.43
CA PRO A 259 -12.05 16.62 41.08
C PRO A 259 -10.65 16.50 41.69
N SER A 260 -9.79 17.46 41.39
CA SER A 260 -8.35 17.43 41.70
C SER A 260 -8.03 17.74 43.18
N GLY A 261 -8.87 17.29 44.11
CA GLY A 261 -8.72 17.56 45.53
C GLY A 261 -9.81 16.85 46.35
N GLY A 262 -9.49 15.68 46.91
CA GLY A 262 -10.43 14.91 47.72
C GLY A 262 -9.89 13.56 48.19
N PHE A 263 -9.06 13.57 49.23
CA PHE A 263 -8.66 12.40 50.04
C PHE A 263 -8.19 11.14 49.27
N GLY A 264 -7.52 11.36 48.15
CA GLY A 264 -6.91 10.33 47.33
C GLY A 264 -6.09 10.98 46.23
N ASP A 265 -4.80 11.19 46.50
CA ASP A 265 -3.87 11.71 45.49
C ASP A 265 -3.90 10.82 44.24
N ARG A 266 -3.74 11.45 43.06
CA ARG A 266 -3.54 10.69 41.83
C ARG A 266 -2.37 9.73 42.03
N PRO A 267 -2.48 8.46 41.59
CA PRO A 267 -1.36 7.55 41.63
C PRO A 267 -0.14 8.18 40.98
N SER A 268 1.04 8.05 41.60
CA SER A 268 2.22 8.81 41.16
C SER A 268 2.63 8.55 39.71
N TYR A 269 2.21 7.42 39.12
CA TYR A 269 2.41 7.08 37.71
C TYR A 269 1.43 7.77 36.73
N GLU A 270 0.48 8.58 37.19
CA GLU A 270 -0.43 9.39 36.32
C GLU A 270 0.03 10.85 36.18
N THR A 271 0.92 11.32 37.06
CA THR A 271 1.37 12.73 37.15
C THR A 271 2.86 12.89 36.88
N GLN A 272 3.46 11.97 36.13
CA GLN A 272 4.89 12.03 35.78
C GLN A 272 5.16 13.05 34.66
N PRO A 273 6.34 13.68 34.61
CA PRO A 273 6.67 14.67 33.56
C PRO A 273 6.64 14.13 32.13
N TYR A 274 6.83 12.82 31.95
CA TYR A 274 6.76 12.14 30.64
C TYR A 274 5.33 11.79 30.21
N ILE A 275 4.29 12.23 30.95
CA ILE A 275 2.89 11.95 30.63
C ILE A 275 2.19 13.25 30.23
N ALA A 276 1.50 13.21 29.09
CA ALA A 276 0.60 14.27 28.66
C ALA A 276 -0.84 13.77 28.61
N LYS A 277 -1.80 14.66 28.80
CA LYS A 277 -3.22 14.36 28.58
C LYS A 277 -3.65 14.86 27.21
N ALA A 278 -4.41 14.05 26.49
CA ALA A 278 -5.22 14.54 25.39
C ALA A 278 -6.18 15.62 25.89
N ASN A 279 -6.31 16.72 25.15
CA ASN A 279 -7.18 17.83 25.49
C ASN A 279 -7.82 18.38 24.22
N GLY A 280 -9.14 18.61 24.23
CA GLY A 280 -9.92 19.04 23.07
C GLY A 280 -10.72 17.91 22.40
N GLU A 281 -11.83 18.29 21.79
CA GLU A 281 -12.85 17.40 21.20
C GLU A 281 -12.31 16.61 19.99
N ASP A 282 -11.39 17.20 19.22
CA ASP A 282 -10.77 16.60 18.02
C ASP A 282 -10.04 15.26 18.28
N TRP A 283 -9.72 14.93 19.54
CA TRP A 283 -9.09 13.66 19.90
C TRP A 283 -10.03 12.46 19.76
N GLU A 284 -11.32 12.58 20.08
CA GLU A 284 -12.27 11.46 19.98
C GLU A 284 -12.42 11.06 18.51
N ASP A 285 -12.66 12.02 17.61
CA ASP A 285 -12.73 11.80 16.16
C ASP A 285 -11.47 11.13 15.59
N TYR A 286 -10.28 11.53 16.06
CA TYR A 286 -9.01 10.96 15.63
C TYR A 286 -8.81 9.52 16.12
N ILE A 287 -9.05 9.27 17.41
CA ILE A 287 -8.89 7.97 18.04
C ILE A 287 -9.95 6.98 17.54
N GLN A 288 -11.20 7.41 17.40
CA GLN A 288 -12.29 6.58 16.87
C GLN A 288 -12.01 6.13 15.43
N GLN A 289 -11.42 6.99 14.60
CA GLN A 289 -10.93 6.61 13.27
C GLN A 289 -9.84 5.52 13.36
N GLU A 290 -8.73 5.76 14.07
CA GLU A 290 -7.63 4.80 14.17
C GLU A 290 -8.06 3.46 14.82
N ILE A 291 -9.02 3.46 15.77
CA ILE A 291 -9.64 2.25 16.31
C ILE A 291 -10.49 1.55 15.24
N SER A 292 -11.24 2.28 14.40
CA SER A 292 -12.06 1.68 13.34
C SER A 292 -11.21 0.94 12.30
N ASP A 293 -10.09 1.51 11.84
CA ASP A 293 -9.18 0.82 10.93
C ASP A 293 -8.50 -0.39 11.58
N ALA A 294 -8.15 -0.27 12.87
CA ALA A 294 -7.56 -1.36 13.62
C ALA A 294 -8.57 -2.52 13.78
N VAL A 295 -9.86 -2.23 14.00
CA VAL A 295 -10.94 -3.24 14.00
C VAL A 295 -11.11 -3.89 12.63
N GLU A 296 -11.04 -3.13 11.52
CA GLU A 296 -11.08 -3.70 10.17
C GLU A 296 -9.89 -4.64 9.88
N GLN A 297 -8.72 -4.37 10.47
CA GLN A 297 -7.49 -5.15 10.25
C GLN A 297 -7.30 -6.33 11.21
N SER A 298 -7.75 -6.21 12.47
CA SER A 298 -7.44 -7.13 13.57
C SER A 298 -8.68 -7.68 14.29
N GLY A 299 -9.88 -7.25 13.92
CA GLY A 299 -11.15 -7.71 14.51
C GLY A 299 -11.58 -6.93 15.76
N GLU A 300 -12.73 -7.30 16.33
CA GLU A 300 -13.40 -6.53 17.40
C GLU A 300 -12.63 -6.48 18.73
N ASN A 301 -11.71 -7.42 18.97
CA ASN A 301 -10.87 -7.49 20.18
C ASN A 301 -10.07 -6.22 20.44
N VAL A 302 -9.79 -5.42 19.39
CA VAL A 302 -9.15 -4.10 19.48
C VAL A 302 -9.85 -3.18 20.48
N LYS A 303 -11.19 -3.23 20.58
CA LYS A 303 -11.94 -2.41 21.54
C LYS A 303 -11.67 -2.79 22.99
N THR A 304 -11.27 -4.04 23.25
CA THR A 304 -10.93 -4.52 24.59
C THR A 304 -9.43 -4.46 24.90
N GLU A 305 -8.58 -4.60 23.89
CA GLU A 305 -7.12 -4.63 24.02
C GLU A 305 -6.48 -3.23 23.84
N GLY A 306 -7.17 -2.30 23.20
CA GLY A 306 -6.68 -0.96 22.87
C GLY A 306 -5.70 -0.93 21.69
N ILE A 307 -5.31 0.28 21.30
CA ILE A 307 -4.32 0.56 20.26
C ILE A 307 -3.15 1.38 20.80
N ALA A 308 -1.99 1.18 20.18
CA ALA A 308 -0.77 1.93 20.43
C ALA A 308 -0.26 2.56 19.14
N ILE A 309 -0.04 3.88 19.15
CA ILE A 309 0.47 4.66 18.01
C ILE A 309 1.79 5.31 18.44
N VAL A 310 2.85 5.01 17.71
CA VAL A 310 4.22 5.47 17.99
C VAL A 310 4.65 6.48 16.94
N VAL A 311 5.01 7.68 17.40
CA VAL A 311 5.26 8.86 16.57
C VAL A 311 6.63 9.43 16.89
N ALA A 312 7.46 9.60 15.86
CA ALA A 312 8.77 10.23 16.02
C ALA A 312 8.65 11.75 16.21
N ASN A 313 9.73 12.37 16.67
CA ASN A 313 9.86 13.82 16.80
C ASN A 313 9.80 14.60 15.47
N ASN A 314 9.88 13.91 14.33
CA ASN A 314 9.65 14.48 13.00
C ASN A 314 8.15 14.52 12.62
N GLY A 315 7.26 13.96 13.45
CA GLY A 315 5.82 13.90 13.21
C GLY A 315 5.34 12.72 12.35
N ASN A 316 6.24 11.83 11.93
CA ASN A 316 5.89 10.60 11.21
C ASN A 316 5.47 9.49 12.20
N ILE A 317 4.45 8.72 11.84
CA ILE A 317 4.02 7.56 12.63
C ILE A 317 4.88 6.36 12.22
N ILE A 318 5.77 5.92 13.11
CA ILE A 318 6.63 4.74 12.90
C ILE A 318 5.81 3.45 12.97
N ARG A 319 4.87 3.39 13.92
CA ARG A 319 4.14 2.15 14.22
C ARG A 319 2.72 2.39 14.68
N ARG A 320 1.84 1.48 14.28
CA ARG A 320 0.51 1.23 14.84
C ARG A 320 0.47 -0.23 15.29
N GLY A 321 -0.22 -0.53 16.38
CA GLY A 321 -0.40 -1.89 16.86
C GLY A 321 -1.54 -2.00 17.87
N VAL A 322 -1.94 -3.23 18.17
CA VAL A 322 -3.08 -3.57 19.03
C VAL A 322 -2.58 -4.27 20.29
N GLY A 323 -3.12 -3.91 21.45
CA GLY A 323 -2.77 -4.50 22.73
C GLY A 323 -1.53 -3.91 23.40
N THR A 324 -0.91 -4.71 24.26
CA THR A 324 0.15 -4.27 25.20
C THR A 324 1.39 -3.72 24.48
N VAL A 325 1.79 -2.51 24.85
CA VAL A 325 2.97 -1.82 24.28
C VAL A 325 4.28 -2.52 24.67
N PRO A 326 5.11 -2.99 23.71
CA PRO A 326 6.42 -3.56 23.99
C PRO A 326 7.46 -2.45 24.18
N TRP A 327 7.34 -1.68 25.27
CA TRP A 327 8.01 -0.39 25.52
C TRP A 327 9.48 -0.29 25.09
N ARG A 328 10.34 -1.23 25.51
CA ARG A 328 11.79 -1.22 25.15
C ARG A 328 12.01 -1.16 23.64
N LEU A 329 11.29 -2.00 22.90
CA LEU A 329 11.40 -2.06 21.44
C LEU A 329 10.80 -0.82 20.76
N MET A 330 9.82 -0.15 21.40
CA MET A 330 9.31 1.14 20.88
C MET A 330 10.34 2.26 21.05
N VAL A 331 11.05 2.33 22.18
CA VAL A 331 12.09 3.34 22.43
C VAL A 331 13.28 3.13 21.48
N GLU A 332 13.75 1.89 21.33
CA GLU A 332 14.81 1.52 20.38
C GLU A 332 14.48 1.94 18.93
N GLN A 333 13.26 1.62 18.46
CA GLN A 333 12.79 2.02 17.13
C GLN A 333 12.66 3.55 16.95
N LEU A 334 12.33 4.28 18.02
CA LEU A 334 12.26 5.74 18.02
C LEU A 334 13.65 6.37 17.87
N GLU A 335 14.65 5.83 18.57
CA GLU A 335 16.04 6.30 18.48
C GLU A 335 16.66 5.99 17.11
N GLU A 336 16.50 4.77 16.60
CA GLU A 336 16.99 4.34 15.28
C GLU A 336 16.43 5.22 14.14
N THR A 337 15.12 5.54 14.18
CA THR A 337 14.46 6.37 13.15
C THR A 337 15.02 7.80 13.10
N VAL A 338 15.50 8.34 14.21
CA VAL A 338 16.02 9.71 14.31
C VAL A 338 17.53 9.78 14.12
N ASN A 339 18.25 8.77 14.60
CA ASN A 339 19.69 8.64 14.49
C ASN A 339 20.07 7.37 13.72
N PRO A 340 19.72 7.24 12.42
CA PRO A 340 20.08 6.06 11.65
C PRO A 340 21.60 5.89 11.64
N THR A 341 22.04 4.75 12.15
CA THR A 341 23.43 4.37 12.31
C THR A 341 24.13 4.40 10.96
N THR A 342 25.41 4.78 10.94
CA THR A 342 26.14 5.15 9.71
C THR A 342 26.15 4.06 8.63
N GLU A 343 25.95 2.78 9.00
CA GLU A 343 25.90 1.66 8.06
C GLU A 343 24.70 1.71 7.10
N GLU A 344 23.52 2.18 7.52
CA GLU A 344 22.36 2.33 6.61
C GLU A 344 22.47 3.55 5.68
N LYS A 345 23.18 4.59 6.10
CA LYS A 345 23.40 5.81 5.27
C LYS A 345 24.16 5.50 3.98
N GLY A 346 25.02 4.48 4.00
CA GLY A 346 25.69 3.97 2.81
C GLY A 346 24.77 3.25 1.82
N LEU A 347 23.66 2.65 2.30
CA LEU A 347 22.73 1.88 1.47
C LEU A 347 21.71 2.80 0.77
N PHE A 348 21.18 3.80 1.49
CA PHE A 348 20.25 4.78 0.91
C PHE A 348 20.94 5.80 -0.01
N GLY A 349 22.21 6.15 0.25
CA GLY A 349 23.00 7.03 -0.62
C GLY A 349 23.36 6.44 -2.00
N PHE A 350 22.96 5.20 -2.29
CA PHE A 350 23.19 4.51 -3.56
C PHE A 350 21.91 4.37 -4.43
N LEU A 351 20.78 4.96 -4.00
CA LEU A 351 19.47 4.83 -4.66
C LEU A 351 18.77 6.16 -5.00
N GLU A 352 19.48 7.29 -4.94
CA GLU A 352 19.08 8.57 -5.57
C GLU A 352 19.78 8.79 -6.92
#